data_AF-A0A966JIB2-F1
#
_entry.id   AF-A0A966JIB2-F1
#
_cell.length_a   1.000
_cell.length_b   1.000
_cell.length_c   1.000
_cell.angle_alpha   90.00
_cell.angle_beta   90.00
_cell.angle_gamma   90.00
#
_symmetry.space_group_name_H-M   'P 1'
#
loop_
_entity.id
_entity.type
_entity.pdbx_description
1 polymer ?
#
loop_
_entity_poly.entity_id
_entity_poly.type
_entity_poly.pdbx_seq_one_letter_code
_entity_poly.pdbx_strand_id
1 'polypeptide(L)'
;MRKVGLALLSIIALIFSSIPVAQAALNAEVNLDNPRVVPLFGQESASQVSTTVGWSGFLYSPRIILSAAHSHYRFDNSRNRVLSEAPFITVGKPNSSAKDTEGRVKVVKTFVGNYRLGSIGGLDDFIVLVLEKDLVSVPPAKLMTPEIEEELVNARAEVSFHGYGEYRDRCAPGQTNPCPKDRNNPNHGTSELPRINKINLAPKSAFPWLQGDALADAANETLVSNHKACSGDSGGPITTNYKGDLLYLGQGLNGMNVYACGAGNGPVGGGHPQEMGLFSPVHRHLGLIKQAEEFVANEKKLEAAKQEADAKAKAEAEAKAAAELKAKQEAEAAAKATAAKKITITCVKGKTVKKVTAVKPKCPTGYKKK
;
A
#
# COMPACT_ATOMS: atom_id res chain seq x y z
N MET A 1 -22.89 -57.32 52.07
CA MET A 1 -21.80 -57.94 51.27
C MET A 1 -22.10 -57.75 49.78
N ARG A 2 -21.06 -57.83 48.94
CA ARG A 2 -21.04 -57.73 47.46
C ARG A 2 -21.17 -56.33 46.85
N LYS A 3 -20.03 -55.91 46.28
CA LYS A 3 -19.82 -54.84 45.32
C LYS A 3 -20.50 -55.18 43.99
N VAL A 4 -21.00 -54.17 43.28
CA VAL A 4 -20.84 -54.08 41.81
C VAL A 4 -20.47 -52.63 41.52
N GLY A 5 -19.30 -52.41 40.91
CA GLY A 5 -18.90 -51.09 40.44
C GLY A 5 -19.38 -50.88 39.01
N LEU A 6 -19.78 -49.66 38.67
CA LEU A 6 -20.02 -49.25 37.30
C LEU A 6 -19.22 -47.98 37.01
N ALA A 7 -18.08 -48.15 36.35
CA ALA A 7 -17.39 -47.03 35.70
C ALA A 7 -18.14 -46.72 34.40
N LEU A 8 -18.52 -45.46 34.19
CA LEU A 8 -18.94 -44.99 32.87
C LEU A 8 -17.88 -44.05 32.33
N LEU A 9 -17.38 -44.35 31.13
CA LEU A 9 -16.36 -43.55 30.46
C LEU A 9 -16.92 -42.19 30.03
N SER A 10 -16.04 -41.20 30.12
CA SER A 10 -16.14 -39.92 29.42
C SER A 10 -16.13 -40.10 27.90
N ILE A 11 -17.16 -39.57 27.22
CA ILE A 11 -17.08 -39.16 25.81
C ILE A 11 -17.59 -37.73 25.73
N ILE A 12 -16.68 -36.77 25.85
CA ILE A 12 -16.95 -35.39 25.42
C ILE A 12 -16.82 -35.38 23.90
N ALA A 13 -17.95 -35.43 23.21
CA ALA A 13 -17.99 -35.23 21.77
C ALA A 13 -17.71 -33.76 21.46
N LEU A 14 -16.42 -33.42 21.34
CA LEU A 14 -15.96 -32.19 20.71
C LEU A 14 -16.32 -32.25 19.22
N ILE A 15 -17.54 -31.85 18.90
CA ILE A 15 -17.98 -31.61 17.53
C ILE A 15 -17.27 -30.35 17.06
N PHE A 16 -16.03 -30.52 16.58
CA PHE A 16 -15.41 -29.57 15.67
C PHE A 16 -16.24 -29.59 14.38
N SER A 17 -17.23 -28.70 14.29
CA SER A 17 -17.86 -28.37 13.03
C SER A 17 -16.80 -27.74 12.12
N SER A 18 -16.17 -28.57 11.30
CA SER A 18 -15.24 -28.17 10.26
C SER A 18 -16.00 -27.42 9.16
N ILE A 19 -16.34 -26.15 9.44
CA ILE A 19 -16.83 -25.22 8.42
C ILE A 19 -15.67 -25.07 7.42
N PRO A 20 -15.88 -25.32 6.12
CA PRO A 20 -14.83 -25.10 5.13
C PRO A 20 -14.52 -23.60 5.09
N VAL A 21 -13.33 -23.23 5.57
CA VAL A 21 -12.88 -21.84 5.66
C VAL A 21 -12.64 -21.34 4.24
N ALA A 22 -13.28 -20.24 3.83
CA ALA A 22 -13.30 -19.75 2.45
C ALA A 22 -12.01 -19.02 2.04
N GLN A 23 -11.76 -18.83 0.73
CA GLN A 23 -10.37 -18.96 0.22
C GLN A 23 -9.81 -17.97 -0.85
N ALA A 24 -8.51 -18.07 -1.27
CA ALA A 24 -7.75 -17.72 -2.52
C ALA A 24 -6.50 -18.60 -2.72
N ALA A 25 -5.88 -18.58 -3.91
CA ALA A 25 -5.73 -19.81 -4.73
C ALA A 25 -7.07 -20.54 -4.91
N LEU A 26 -7.14 -21.63 -5.69
CA LEU A 26 -8.30 -22.48 -5.54
C LEU A 26 -8.28 -23.05 -4.12
N ASN A 27 -9.20 -22.58 -3.29
CA ASN A 27 -9.45 -23.13 -1.97
C ASN A 27 -8.28 -23.06 -0.93
N ALA A 28 -7.54 -21.95 -0.74
CA ALA A 28 -6.77 -21.66 0.52
C ALA A 28 -7.17 -20.39 1.35
N GLU A 29 -7.10 -20.42 2.69
CA GLU A 29 -7.97 -19.64 3.62
C GLU A 29 -7.71 -18.10 3.74
N VAL A 30 -8.68 -17.31 4.26
CA VAL A 30 -8.42 -15.91 4.72
C VAL A 30 -7.33 -15.93 5.79
N ASN A 31 -6.32 -15.08 5.67
CA ASN A 31 -5.25 -15.01 6.64
C ASN A 31 -4.67 -13.60 6.74
N LEU A 32 -4.66 -13.08 7.97
CA LEU A 32 -4.20 -11.72 8.28
C LEU A 32 -2.90 -11.74 9.12
N ASP A 33 -2.25 -12.90 9.27
CA ASP A 33 -1.09 -13.08 10.16
C ASP A 33 0.17 -12.40 9.63
N ASN A 34 0.27 -12.25 8.30
CA ASN A 34 1.28 -11.43 7.65
C ASN A 34 0.83 -9.96 7.71
N PRO A 35 1.46 -9.08 8.52
CA PRO A 35 0.97 -7.73 8.79
C PRO A 35 1.32 -6.73 7.68
N ARG A 36 1.69 -7.21 6.48
CA ARG A 36 2.26 -6.41 5.38
C ARG A 36 1.60 -6.67 4.02
N VAL A 37 0.60 -7.56 3.93
CA VAL A 37 -0.09 -7.84 2.66
C VAL A 37 -1.05 -6.71 2.31
N VAL A 38 -0.82 -6.01 1.19
CA VAL A 38 -1.62 -4.86 0.77
C VAL A 38 -2.39 -5.12 -0.54
N PRO A 39 -3.61 -4.59 -0.70
CA PRO A 39 -4.34 -4.61 -1.96
C PRO A 39 -3.98 -3.39 -2.82
N LEU A 40 -3.78 -3.60 -4.12
CA LEU A 40 -3.50 -2.54 -5.10
C LEU A 40 -4.67 -2.37 -6.08
N PHE A 41 -5.00 -1.11 -6.38
CA PHE A 41 -6.17 -0.74 -7.17
C PHE A 41 -5.74 0.13 -8.35
N GLY A 42 -5.95 -0.37 -9.57
CA GLY A 42 -5.90 0.45 -10.78
C GLY A 42 -7.18 1.28 -10.97
N GLN A 43 -7.02 2.51 -11.44
CA GLN A 43 -8.08 3.49 -11.63
C GLN A 43 -7.82 4.32 -12.92
N GLU A 44 -8.87 4.53 -13.71
CA GLU A 44 -8.84 5.32 -14.96
C GLU A 44 -8.88 6.84 -14.68
N SER A 45 -9.31 7.25 -13.49
CA SER A 45 -9.35 8.65 -13.07
C SER A 45 -8.99 8.86 -11.61
N ALA A 46 -8.53 10.07 -11.28
CA ALA A 46 -8.17 10.45 -9.91
C ALA A 46 -9.35 10.48 -8.93
N SER A 47 -10.60 10.53 -9.43
CA SER A 47 -11.84 10.53 -8.65
C SER A 47 -12.54 9.16 -8.60
N GLN A 48 -12.14 8.21 -9.45
CA GLN A 48 -12.62 6.83 -9.36
C GLN A 48 -12.14 6.19 -8.07
N VAL A 49 -12.99 5.38 -7.44
CA VAL A 49 -12.64 4.58 -6.27
C VAL A 49 -12.98 3.12 -6.60
N SER A 50 -11.98 2.33 -7.00
CA SER A 50 -12.20 0.91 -7.34
C SER A 50 -12.36 0.08 -6.06
N THR A 51 -13.40 -0.74 -5.99
CA THR A 51 -13.58 -1.76 -4.94
C THR A 51 -13.09 -3.15 -5.37
N THR A 52 -12.54 -3.26 -6.59
CA THR A 52 -11.95 -4.49 -7.12
C THR A 52 -10.44 -4.38 -7.03
N VAL A 53 -9.80 -5.27 -6.25
CA VAL A 53 -8.34 -5.37 -6.21
C VAL A 53 -7.85 -5.84 -7.57
N GLY A 54 -6.88 -5.14 -8.15
CA GLY A 54 -6.28 -5.51 -9.43
C GLY A 54 -5.15 -6.53 -9.26
N TRP A 55 -4.30 -6.31 -8.25
CA TRP A 55 -3.18 -7.17 -7.89
C TRP A 55 -2.73 -6.93 -6.44
N SER A 56 -1.76 -7.71 -5.99
CA SER A 56 -1.35 -7.77 -4.58
C SER A 56 0.05 -7.16 -4.38
N GLY A 57 0.40 -6.85 -3.13
CA GLY A 57 1.71 -6.29 -2.79
C GLY A 57 2.13 -6.50 -1.35
N PHE A 58 3.37 -6.10 -1.05
CA PHE A 58 3.98 -6.22 0.27
C PHE A 58 4.52 -4.88 0.76
N LEU A 59 4.07 -4.43 1.93
CA LEU A 59 4.58 -3.25 2.60
C LEU A 59 5.97 -3.50 3.20
N TYR A 60 7.02 -3.13 2.46
CA TYR A 60 8.40 -3.21 2.94
C TYR A 60 8.68 -2.17 4.02
N SER A 61 8.34 -0.90 3.78
CA SER A 61 8.50 0.22 4.72
C SER A 61 7.33 1.21 4.54
N PRO A 62 7.15 2.25 5.39
CA PRO A 62 5.91 3.04 5.45
C PRO A 62 5.42 3.63 4.13
N ARG A 63 6.32 3.89 3.17
CA ARG A 63 5.98 4.38 1.82
C ARG A 63 6.37 3.43 0.68
N ILE A 64 6.86 2.22 0.95
CA ILE A 64 7.47 1.36 -0.08
C ILE A 64 6.74 0.02 -0.15
N ILE A 65 6.16 -0.27 -1.32
CA ILE A 65 5.51 -1.53 -1.66
C ILE A 65 6.39 -2.31 -2.63
N LEU A 66 6.52 -3.63 -2.42
CA LEU A 66 7.12 -4.57 -3.36
C LEU A 66 5.98 -5.33 -4.06
N SER A 67 6.07 -5.54 -5.39
CA SER A 67 5.06 -6.25 -6.18
C SER A 67 5.67 -6.84 -7.48
N ALA A 68 4.83 -7.36 -8.36
CA ALA A 68 5.20 -7.95 -9.65
C ALA A 68 5.21 -6.91 -10.77
N ALA A 69 6.22 -6.94 -11.64
CA ALA A 69 6.25 -6.07 -12.81
C ALA A 69 5.17 -6.45 -13.85
N HIS A 70 4.79 -7.72 -13.95
CA HIS A 70 3.78 -8.20 -14.90
C HIS A 70 2.34 -7.69 -14.61
N SER A 71 2.10 -7.14 -13.42
CA SER A 71 0.86 -6.42 -13.09
C SER A 71 0.79 -5.05 -13.78
N HIS A 72 1.95 -4.46 -14.09
CA HIS A 72 2.11 -3.10 -14.62
C HIS A 72 2.56 -3.05 -16.08
N TYR A 73 3.20 -4.13 -16.56
CA TYR A 73 3.81 -4.22 -17.88
C TYR A 73 3.37 -5.48 -18.63
N ARG A 74 3.24 -5.36 -19.96
CA ARG A 74 3.05 -6.48 -20.89
C ARG A 74 4.19 -6.52 -21.89
N PHE A 75 4.20 -7.52 -22.75
CA PHE A 75 5.06 -7.58 -23.92
C PHE A 75 4.23 -7.43 -25.18
N ASP A 76 4.71 -6.63 -26.14
CA ASP A 76 4.09 -6.54 -27.47
C ASP A 76 4.45 -7.76 -28.33
N ASN A 77 3.92 -7.81 -29.56
CA ASN A 77 4.22 -8.89 -30.52
C ASN A 77 5.70 -8.97 -30.92
N SER A 78 6.46 -7.88 -30.73
CA SER A 78 7.90 -7.79 -30.95
C SER A 78 8.72 -8.12 -29.70
N ARG A 79 8.06 -8.59 -28.61
CA ARG A 79 8.64 -8.92 -27.30
C ARG A 79 9.19 -7.72 -26.52
N ASN A 80 8.89 -6.49 -26.92
CA ASN A 80 9.28 -5.29 -26.17
C ASN A 80 8.40 -5.13 -24.92
N ARG A 81 9.00 -4.72 -23.80
CA ARG A 81 8.24 -4.37 -22.59
C ARG A 81 7.47 -3.06 -22.81
N VAL A 82 6.14 -3.11 -22.70
CA VAL A 82 5.24 -1.96 -22.81
C VAL A 82 4.49 -1.73 -21.50
N LEU A 83 4.28 -0.46 -21.14
CA LEU A 83 3.48 -0.09 -19.98
C LEU A 83 2.01 -0.45 -20.22
N SER A 84 1.37 -1.04 -19.21
CA SER A 84 0.01 -1.59 -19.28
C SER A 84 -0.69 -1.49 -17.91
N GLU A 85 -0.39 -0.43 -17.15
CA GLU A 85 -1.03 -0.12 -15.89
C GLU A 85 -2.14 0.93 -16.05
N ALA A 86 -3.04 1.02 -15.07
CA ALA A 86 -4.02 2.09 -15.01
C ALA A 86 -3.34 3.43 -14.64
N PRO A 87 -3.80 4.58 -15.17
CA PRO A 87 -3.12 5.88 -15.00
C PRO A 87 -3.07 6.38 -13.55
N PHE A 88 -3.92 5.85 -12.66
CA PHE A 88 -3.87 6.10 -11.23
C PHE A 88 -3.84 4.77 -10.48
N ILE A 89 -2.93 4.66 -9.50
CA ILE A 89 -2.81 3.46 -8.66
C ILE A 89 -2.90 3.90 -7.20
N THR A 90 -3.78 3.24 -6.44
CA THR A 90 -3.88 3.42 -4.98
C THR A 90 -3.63 2.11 -4.26
N VAL A 91 -3.15 2.21 -3.02
CA VAL A 91 -2.80 1.06 -2.16
C VAL A 91 -3.60 1.14 -0.87
N GLY A 92 -4.27 0.05 -0.51
CA GLY A 92 -4.97 -0.10 0.78
C GLY A 92 -4.02 -0.39 1.93
N LYS A 93 -4.48 -0.20 3.17
CA LYS A 93 -3.70 -0.54 4.37
C LYS A 93 -3.40 -2.05 4.40
N PRO A 94 -2.36 -2.51 5.11
CA PRO A 94 -2.14 -3.94 5.27
C PRO A 94 -3.39 -4.63 5.83
N ASN A 95 -3.75 -5.76 5.22
CA ASN A 95 -4.89 -6.60 5.59
C ASN A 95 -6.27 -5.90 5.55
N SER A 96 -6.40 -4.74 4.88
CA SER A 96 -7.68 -4.06 4.72
C SER A 96 -8.61 -4.76 3.72
N SER A 97 -9.93 -4.64 3.92
CA SER A 97 -10.91 -5.09 2.93
C SER A 97 -10.71 -4.38 1.59
N ALA A 98 -10.92 -5.08 0.47
CA ALA A 98 -11.00 -4.51 -0.87
C ALA A 98 -12.05 -3.38 -1.00
N LYS A 99 -13.04 -3.39 -0.11
CA LYS A 99 -14.11 -2.38 -0.01
C LYS A 99 -13.73 -1.20 0.91
N ASP A 100 -12.67 -1.32 1.71
CA ASP A 100 -12.16 -0.19 2.51
C ASP A 100 -11.48 0.82 1.59
N THR A 101 -12.03 2.03 1.54
CA THR A 101 -11.55 3.16 0.74
C THR A 101 -10.81 4.18 1.60
N GLU A 102 -10.83 4.04 2.92
CA GLU A 102 -10.33 5.05 3.86
C GLU A 102 -8.83 4.95 4.07
N GLY A 103 -8.13 6.07 3.85
CA GLY A 103 -6.68 6.15 4.08
C GLY A 103 -5.85 5.39 3.05
N ARG A 104 -6.43 5.02 1.89
CA ARG A 104 -5.64 4.59 0.72
C ARG A 104 -4.64 5.67 0.33
N VAL A 105 -3.48 5.26 -0.16
CA VAL A 105 -2.41 6.18 -0.60
C VAL A 105 -2.09 5.96 -2.07
N LYS A 106 -1.86 7.04 -2.80
CA LYS A 106 -1.47 7.02 -4.22
C LYS A 106 -0.03 6.55 -4.37
N VAL A 107 0.23 5.80 -5.43
CA VAL A 107 1.60 5.58 -5.94
C VAL A 107 2.05 6.84 -6.68
N VAL A 108 3.25 7.34 -6.37
CA VAL A 108 3.85 8.55 -6.98
C VAL A 108 5.11 8.25 -7.80
N LYS A 109 5.73 7.09 -7.56
CA LYS A 109 6.93 6.65 -8.27
C LYS A 109 6.99 5.13 -8.34
N THR A 110 7.50 4.59 -9.44
CA THR A 110 7.84 3.17 -9.58
C THR A 110 9.31 3.00 -9.97
N PHE A 111 9.91 1.89 -9.54
CA PHE A 111 11.22 1.40 -9.96
C PHE A 111 11.05 -0.05 -10.38
N VAL A 112 11.10 -0.31 -11.69
CA VAL A 112 10.92 -1.64 -12.27
C VAL A 112 12.27 -2.33 -12.48
N GLY A 113 12.34 -3.63 -12.23
CA GLY A 113 13.50 -4.46 -12.56
C GLY A 113 13.71 -4.60 -14.07
N ASN A 114 14.62 -5.49 -14.44
CA ASN A 114 14.91 -5.84 -15.83
C ASN A 114 13.81 -6.73 -16.45
N TYR A 115 12.54 -6.51 -16.09
CA TYR A 115 11.42 -7.37 -16.44
C TYR A 115 11.39 -7.65 -17.95
N ARG A 116 11.63 -8.91 -18.33
CA ARG A 116 11.86 -9.35 -19.71
C ARG A 116 11.15 -10.67 -19.99
N LEU A 117 10.84 -10.91 -21.26
CA LEU A 117 10.21 -12.17 -21.70
C LEU A 117 11.29 -13.19 -22.09
N GLY A 118 11.47 -14.23 -21.28
CA GLY A 118 12.30 -15.38 -21.60
C GLY A 118 11.53 -16.52 -22.29
N SER A 119 12.11 -17.71 -22.20
CA SER A 119 11.54 -18.99 -22.65
C SER A 119 10.54 -19.59 -21.65
N ILE A 120 10.72 -19.32 -20.36
CA ILE A 120 9.88 -19.82 -19.25
C ILE A 120 8.86 -18.78 -18.72
N GLY A 121 8.61 -17.72 -19.49
CA GLY A 121 7.71 -16.63 -19.12
C GLY A 121 8.45 -15.32 -18.80
N GLY A 122 7.87 -14.53 -17.89
CA GLY A 122 8.40 -13.23 -17.48
C GLY A 122 9.43 -13.37 -16.36
N LEU A 123 10.62 -12.82 -16.57
CA LEU A 123 11.81 -12.92 -15.73
C LEU A 123 12.23 -11.54 -15.22
N ASP A 124 13.01 -11.49 -14.14
CA ASP A 124 13.31 -10.25 -13.39
C ASP A 124 12.00 -9.48 -13.06
N ASP A 125 10.93 -10.25 -12.78
CA ASP A 125 9.54 -9.80 -12.59
C ASP A 125 9.36 -9.17 -11.21
N PHE A 126 9.84 -7.94 -11.06
CA PHE A 126 9.83 -7.23 -9.80
C PHE A 126 9.64 -5.73 -10.01
N ILE A 127 8.82 -5.10 -9.16
CA ILE A 127 8.63 -3.66 -9.15
C ILE A 127 8.54 -3.14 -7.71
N VAL A 128 9.15 -1.99 -7.47
CA VAL A 128 9.01 -1.22 -6.24
C VAL A 128 8.10 -0.04 -6.52
N LEU A 129 7.07 0.14 -5.71
CA LEU A 129 6.16 1.29 -5.76
C LEU A 129 6.38 2.18 -4.54
N VAL A 130 6.47 3.49 -4.76
CA VAL A 130 6.56 4.48 -3.70
C VAL A 130 5.25 5.24 -3.55
N LEU A 131 4.81 5.37 -2.31
CA LEU A 131 3.57 6.03 -1.91
C LEU A 131 3.77 7.52 -1.62
N GLU A 132 2.73 8.31 -1.91
CA GLU A 132 2.66 9.76 -1.64
C GLU A 132 2.97 10.13 -0.17
N LYS A 133 2.53 9.29 0.77
CA LYS A 133 2.69 9.47 2.22
C LYS A 133 2.80 8.12 2.92
N ASP A 134 3.18 8.14 4.20
CA ASP A 134 3.24 6.94 5.04
C ASP A 134 1.85 6.29 5.13
N LEU A 135 1.75 5.01 4.75
CA LEU A 135 0.52 4.21 4.77
C LEU A 135 0.19 3.74 6.19
N VAL A 136 1.19 3.13 6.85
CA VAL A 136 1.21 2.80 8.28
C VAL A 136 2.66 2.87 8.78
N SER A 137 2.85 3.11 10.08
CA SER A 137 4.19 3.11 10.69
C SER A 137 4.68 1.68 10.93
N VAL A 138 5.71 1.27 10.19
CA VAL A 138 6.40 -0.03 10.32
C VAL A 138 7.90 0.15 10.06
N PRO A 139 8.80 -0.65 10.67
CA PRO A 139 10.20 -0.70 10.24
C PRO A 139 10.31 -1.35 8.85
N PRO A 140 11.43 -1.13 8.13
CA PRO A 140 11.79 -1.93 6.95
C PRO A 140 11.68 -3.44 7.23
N ALA A 141 11.15 -4.20 6.28
CA ALA A 141 11.03 -5.65 6.41
C ALA A 141 12.39 -6.36 6.23
N LYS A 142 12.54 -7.52 6.86
CA LYS A 142 13.71 -8.38 6.63
C LYS A 142 13.60 -9.08 5.27
N LEU A 143 14.69 -9.07 4.52
CA LEU A 143 14.77 -9.58 3.15
C LEU A 143 15.65 -10.83 3.10
N MET A 144 15.27 -11.83 2.32
CA MET A 144 16.07 -13.03 2.07
C MET A 144 17.41 -12.67 1.43
N THR A 145 18.50 -13.29 1.91
CA THR A 145 19.85 -13.20 1.32
C THR A 145 20.12 -14.43 0.42
N PRO A 146 21.16 -14.41 -0.45
CA PRO A 146 21.50 -15.57 -1.28
C PRO A 146 21.75 -16.85 -0.48
N GLU A 147 22.38 -16.74 0.69
CA GLU A 147 22.73 -17.89 1.55
C GLU A 147 21.47 -18.50 2.18
N ILE A 148 20.49 -17.66 2.55
CA ILE A 148 19.19 -18.12 3.06
C ILE A 148 18.35 -18.71 1.93
N GLU A 149 18.43 -18.18 0.71
CA GLU A 149 17.79 -18.80 -0.46
C GLU A 149 18.35 -20.21 -0.68
N GLU A 150 19.67 -20.38 -0.70
CA GLU A 150 20.31 -21.67 -0.87
C GLU A 150 19.91 -22.67 0.24
N GLU A 151 19.90 -22.23 1.50
CA GLU A 151 19.42 -23.04 2.64
C GLU A 151 17.98 -23.52 2.43
N LEU A 152 17.06 -22.61 2.12
CA LEU A 152 15.63 -22.92 1.99
C LEU A 152 15.31 -23.73 0.73
N VAL A 153 16.01 -23.48 -0.38
CA VAL A 153 15.86 -24.23 -1.64
C VAL A 153 16.39 -25.66 -1.50
N ASN A 154 17.55 -25.85 -0.88
CA ASN A 154 18.11 -27.17 -0.62
C ASN A 154 17.23 -27.98 0.36
N ALA A 155 16.64 -27.32 1.36
CA ALA A 155 15.66 -27.91 2.27
C ALA A 155 14.27 -28.16 1.63
N ARG A 156 14.03 -27.70 0.39
CA ARG A 156 12.72 -27.71 -0.29
C ARG A 156 11.60 -27.07 0.56
N ALA A 157 11.97 -25.99 1.25
CA ALA A 157 11.16 -25.40 2.31
C ALA A 157 9.73 -25.06 1.83
N GLU A 158 8.75 -25.39 2.67
CA GLU A 158 7.40 -24.85 2.53
C GLU A 158 7.39 -23.40 2.99
N VAL A 159 6.92 -22.50 2.13
CA VAL A 159 6.85 -21.06 2.37
C VAL A 159 5.42 -20.56 2.14
N SER A 160 5.08 -19.45 2.78
CA SER A 160 3.76 -18.84 2.70
C SER A 160 3.68 -17.90 1.52
N PHE A 161 2.61 -17.97 0.75
CA PHE A 161 2.29 -17.00 -0.30
C PHE A 161 0.95 -16.35 0.01
N HIS A 162 0.89 -15.02 0.09
CA HIS A 162 -0.35 -14.30 0.35
C HIS A 162 -0.80 -13.45 -0.84
N GLY A 163 -2.09 -13.40 -1.10
CA GLY A 163 -2.66 -12.57 -2.16
C GLY A 163 -4.13 -12.19 -1.94
N TYR A 164 -4.60 -11.23 -2.73
CA TYR A 164 -6.00 -10.80 -2.87
C TYR A 164 -6.64 -11.32 -4.17
N GLY A 165 -6.06 -12.33 -4.82
CA GLY A 165 -6.49 -12.81 -6.12
C GLY A 165 -7.84 -13.53 -6.13
N GLU A 166 -8.14 -14.07 -7.31
CA GLU A 166 -9.22 -15.02 -7.52
C GLU A 166 -9.05 -16.27 -6.66
N TYR A 167 -10.18 -16.93 -6.40
CA TYR A 167 -10.22 -17.97 -5.38
C TYR A 167 -11.21 -19.11 -5.56
N ARG A 168 -12.09 -18.95 -6.54
CA ARG A 168 -13.08 -19.95 -6.92
C ARG A 168 -12.66 -20.48 -8.27
N ASP A 169 -12.95 -21.75 -8.51
CA ASP A 169 -12.68 -22.36 -9.80
C ASP A 169 -13.44 -21.60 -10.88
N ARG A 170 -12.73 -21.16 -11.92
CA ARG A 170 -13.36 -20.53 -13.09
C ARG A 170 -14.19 -21.55 -13.87
N CYS A 171 -13.79 -22.83 -13.87
CA CYS A 171 -14.45 -23.87 -14.63
C CYS A 171 -15.75 -24.30 -13.97
N ALA A 172 -16.80 -24.39 -14.79
CA ALA A 172 -18.00 -25.14 -14.43
C ALA A 172 -17.72 -26.66 -14.47
N PRO A 173 -18.47 -27.49 -13.72
CA PRO A 173 -18.33 -28.94 -13.78
C PRO A 173 -18.38 -29.48 -15.22
N GLY A 174 -17.35 -30.24 -15.61
CA GLY A 174 -17.21 -30.81 -16.95
C GLY A 174 -16.49 -29.93 -17.97
N GLN A 175 -16.07 -28.70 -17.62
CA GLN A 175 -15.19 -27.89 -18.47
C GLN A 175 -13.72 -28.33 -18.36
N THR A 176 -12.94 -28.06 -19.40
CA THR A 176 -11.49 -28.31 -19.47
C THR A 176 -10.71 -27.00 -19.44
N ASN A 177 -9.54 -27.03 -18.82
CA ASN A 177 -8.65 -25.87 -18.71
C ASN A 177 -7.94 -25.54 -20.04
N PRO A 178 -7.61 -24.27 -20.32
CA PRO A 178 -8.02 -23.08 -19.58
C PRO A 178 -9.51 -22.77 -19.76
N CYS A 179 -10.18 -22.42 -18.67
CA CYS A 179 -11.62 -22.13 -18.68
C CYS A 179 -11.92 -20.89 -19.53
N PRO A 180 -13.11 -20.79 -20.16
CA PRO A 180 -13.48 -19.64 -20.98
C PRO A 180 -13.32 -18.31 -20.24
N LYS A 181 -12.78 -17.29 -20.94
CA LYS A 181 -12.58 -15.94 -20.40
C LYS A 181 -13.90 -15.15 -20.34
N ASP A 182 -14.87 -15.61 -19.58
CA ASP A 182 -16.12 -14.90 -19.32
C ASP A 182 -15.94 -13.88 -18.18
N ARG A 183 -16.09 -12.59 -18.50
CA ARG A 183 -16.01 -11.51 -17.50
C ARG A 183 -17.23 -11.44 -16.58
N ASN A 184 -18.34 -12.09 -16.94
CA ASN A 184 -19.55 -12.17 -16.12
C ASN A 184 -19.53 -13.35 -15.14
N ASN A 185 -18.55 -14.25 -15.24
CA ASN A 185 -18.41 -15.38 -14.34
C ASN A 185 -18.15 -14.87 -12.91
N PRO A 186 -19.03 -15.16 -11.93
CA PRO A 186 -18.90 -14.65 -10.57
C PRO A 186 -17.62 -15.12 -9.87
N ASN A 187 -16.96 -16.17 -10.37
CA ASN A 187 -15.73 -16.74 -9.81
C ASN A 187 -14.47 -15.98 -10.23
N HIS A 188 -14.53 -15.11 -11.25
CA HIS A 188 -13.43 -14.22 -11.65
C HIS A 188 -13.25 -13.01 -10.70
N GLY A 189 -14.08 -12.90 -9.66
CA GLY A 189 -13.92 -11.85 -8.64
C GLY A 189 -12.72 -12.11 -7.74
N THR A 190 -11.81 -11.14 -7.69
CA THR A 190 -10.74 -11.06 -6.68
C THR A 190 -11.31 -11.05 -5.27
N SER A 191 -10.49 -11.44 -4.30
CA SER A 191 -10.93 -11.60 -2.92
C SER A 191 -10.98 -10.29 -2.15
N GLU A 192 -11.87 -10.23 -1.16
CA GLU A 192 -12.03 -9.05 -0.31
C GLU A 192 -10.92 -8.89 0.73
N LEU A 193 -10.38 -9.99 1.24
CA LEU A 193 -9.34 -10.03 2.28
C LEU A 193 -8.17 -10.90 1.81
N PRO A 194 -6.94 -10.66 2.30
CA PRO A 194 -5.79 -11.44 1.88
C PRO A 194 -5.86 -12.85 2.44
N ARG A 195 -5.27 -13.76 1.67
CA ARG A 195 -5.46 -15.20 1.81
C ARG A 195 -4.15 -15.94 1.59
N ILE A 196 -3.97 -17.04 2.31
CA ILE A 196 -2.66 -17.73 2.43
C ILE A 196 -2.62 -19.04 1.68
N ASN A 197 -1.53 -19.25 0.96
CA ASN A 197 -1.13 -20.51 0.37
C ASN A 197 0.18 -21.00 0.94
N LYS A 198 0.40 -22.31 0.76
CA LYS A 198 1.66 -23.00 1.02
C LYS A 198 2.21 -23.54 -0.29
N ILE A 199 3.41 -23.10 -0.63
CA ILE A 199 4.16 -23.47 -1.83
C ILE A 199 5.54 -23.97 -1.42
N ASN A 200 6.16 -24.83 -2.22
CA ASN A 200 7.45 -25.42 -1.90
C ASN A 200 8.54 -24.87 -2.82
N LEU A 201 9.57 -24.26 -2.24
CA LEU A 201 10.80 -23.93 -2.98
C LEU A 201 11.43 -25.22 -3.51
N ALA A 202 12.05 -25.14 -4.69
CA ALA A 202 12.58 -26.31 -5.36
C ALA A 202 13.93 -26.03 -6.03
N PRO A 203 14.94 -26.91 -5.87
CA PRO A 203 16.17 -26.80 -6.65
C PRO A 203 15.87 -27.08 -8.13
N LYS A 204 16.66 -26.52 -9.03
CA LYS A 204 16.53 -26.72 -10.49
C LYS A 204 16.54 -28.20 -10.89
N SER A 205 17.24 -29.06 -10.14
CA SER A 205 17.25 -30.53 -10.30
C SER A 205 15.91 -31.22 -10.03
N ALA A 206 14.91 -30.54 -9.44
CA ALA A 206 13.55 -31.04 -9.34
C ALA A 206 12.79 -30.99 -10.67
N PHE A 207 13.30 -30.27 -11.67
CA PHE A 207 12.69 -30.08 -12.99
C PHE A 207 13.62 -30.66 -14.08
N PRO A 208 13.72 -31.99 -14.24
CA PRO A 208 14.67 -32.62 -15.17
C PRO A 208 14.43 -32.29 -16.66
N TRP A 209 13.26 -31.75 -17.00
CA TRP A 209 12.92 -31.22 -18.32
C TRP A 209 13.42 -29.78 -18.56
N LEU A 210 13.87 -29.08 -17.51
CA LEU A 210 14.38 -27.72 -17.57
C LEU A 210 15.82 -27.72 -18.11
N GLN A 211 15.97 -27.48 -19.41
CA GLN A 211 17.23 -27.61 -20.15
C GLN A 211 17.40 -26.46 -21.15
N GLY A 212 18.62 -26.27 -21.67
CA GLY A 212 18.93 -25.23 -22.66
C GLY A 212 18.55 -23.82 -22.19
N ASP A 213 17.94 -23.04 -23.07
CA ASP A 213 17.48 -21.66 -22.79
C ASP A 213 16.60 -21.56 -21.55
N ALA A 214 15.76 -22.58 -21.28
CA ALA A 214 14.88 -22.59 -20.12
C ALA A 214 15.66 -22.71 -18.80
N LEU A 215 16.74 -23.49 -18.78
CA LEU A 215 17.64 -23.58 -17.63
C LEU A 215 18.48 -22.30 -17.46
N ALA A 216 18.89 -21.68 -18.57
CA ALA A 216 19.64 -20.42 -18.57
C ALA A 216 18.77 -19.25 -18.06
N ASP A 217 17.52 -19.17 -18.48
CA ASP A 217 16.55 -18.18 -17.99
C ASP A 217 16.22 -18.39 -16.51
N ALA A 218 16.04 -19.64 -16.08
CA ALA A 218 15.84 -20.00 -14.68
C ALA A 218 17.06 -19.75 -13.77
N ALA A 219 18.26 -19.46 -14.33
CA ALA A 219 19.49 -19.31 -13.55
C ALA A 219 19.34 -18.30 -12.39
N ASN A 220 18.64 -17.20 -12.66
CA ASN A 220 18.48 -16.05 -11.77
C ASN A 220 17.14 -16.02 -11.00
N GLU A 221 16.29 -17.02 -11.19
CA GLU A 221 14.96 -17.10 -10.57
C GLU A 221 14.91 -18.24 -9.53
N THR A 222 14.10 -18.04 -8.49
CA THR A 222 13.78 -19.07 -7.50
C THR A 222 12.60 -19.90 -8.01
N LEU A 223 12.74 -21.23 -8.01
CA LEU A 223 11.73 -22.13 -8.56
C LEU A 223 10.83 -22.73 -7.47
N VAL A 224 9.60 -23.06 -7.86
CA VAL A 224 8.52 -23.55 -7.00
C VAL A 224 7.88 -24.78 -7.64
N SER A 225 7.71 -25.86 -6.87
CA SER A 225 7.24 -27.17 -7.35
C SER A 225 5.75 -27.47 -7.08
N ASN A 226 5.06 -26.56 -6.41
CA ASN A 226 3.68 -26.70 -5.95
C ASN A 226 3.01 -25.31 -6.10
N HIS A 227 2.72 -24.91 -7.34
CA HIS A 227 2.31 -23.53 -7.64
C HIS A 227 0.80 -23.38 -7.45
N LYS A 228 0.40 -22.52 -6.50
CA LYS A 228 -1.02 -22.32 -6.18
C LYS A 228 -1.64 -20.99 -6.59
N ALA A 229 -0.85 -19.99 -7.02
CA ALA A 229 -1.39 -18.66 -7.32
C ALA A 229 -2.47 -18.65 -8.40
N CYS A 230 -3.45 -17.77 -8.25
CA CYS A 230 -4.49 -17.47 -9.23
C CYS A 230 -4.35 -16.03 -9.76
N SER A 231 -5.20 -15.68 -10.73
CA SER A 231 -5.17 -14.33 -11.31
C SER A 231 -5.46 -13.27 -10.24
N GLY A 232 -4.64 -12.21 -10.17
CA GLY A 232 -4.75 -11.15 -9.17
C GLY A 232 -3.99 -11.40 -7.85
N ASP A 233 -3.49 -12.62 -7.61
CA ASP A 233 -2.54 -12.85 -6.51
C ASP A 233 -1.15 -12.26 -6.84
N SER A 234 -0.89 -12.01 -8.14
CA SER A 234 0.28 -11.35 -8.70
C SER A 234 0.84 -10.21 -7.83
N GLY A 235 2.12 -10.30 -7.48
CA GLY A 235 2.79 -9.30 -6.64
C GLY A 235 2.62 -9.52 -5.14
N GLY A 236 1.77 -10.47 -4.73
CA GLY A 236 1.60 -10.85 -3.33
C GLY A 236 2.90 -11.39 -2.72
N PRO A 237 3.14 -11.23 -1.41
CA PRO A 237 4.39 -11.65 -0.80
C PRO A 237 4.55 -13.17 -0.73
N ILE A 238 5.71 -13.66 -1.14
CA ILE A 238 6.25 -14.95 -0.70
C ILE A 238 7.09 -14.68 0.56
N THR A 239 6.72 -15.32 1.67
CA THR A 239 7.31 -15.11 3.00
C THR A 239 7.55 -16.41 3.76
N THR A 240 8.49 -16.39 4.70
CA THR A 240 8.62 -17.46 5.71
C THR A 240 8.93 -16.88 7.08
N ASN A 241 8.71 -17.67 8.13
CA ASN A 241 9.25 -17.36 9.45
C ASN A 241 10.65 -18.00 9.54
N TYR A 242 11.69 -17.17 9.50
CA TYR A 242 13.08 -17.62 9.57
C TYR A 242 13.68 -17.13 10.89
N LYS A 243 14.06 -18.07 11.76
CA LYS A 243 14.69 -17.80 13.08
C LYS A 243 13.89 -16.83 13.98
N GLY A 244 12.56 -16.83 13.84
CA GLY A 244 11.62 -15.99 14.61
C GLY A 244 11.15 -14.73 13.88
N ASP A 245 11.72 -14.42 12.71
CA ASP A 245 11.41 -13.23 11.92
C ASP A 245 10.58 -13.53 10.68
N LEU A 246 9.62 -12.64 10.36
CA LEU A 246 8.98 -12.63 9.05
C LEU A 246 9.98 -12.14 7.99
N LEU A 247 10.41 -13.06 7.14
CA LEU A 247 11.34 -12.83 6.03
C LEU A 247 10.57 -12.75 4.71
N TYR A 248 10.83 -11.72 3.91
CA TYR A 248 10.32 -11.60 2.54
C TYR A 248 11.31 -12.22 1.55
N LEU A 249 10.83 -13.14 0.72
CA LEU A 249 11.64 -13.90 -0.24
C LEU A 249 11.58 -13.26 -1.64
N GLY A 250 10.39 -12.84 -2.05
CA GLY A 250 10.12 -12.28 -3.37
C GLY A 250 8.63 -12.03 -3.57
N GLN A 251 8.28 -11.46 -4.71
CA GLN A 251 6.89 -11.35 -5.14
C GLN A 251 6.40 -12.70 -5.66
N GLY A 252 5.13 -13.01 -5.51
CA GLY A 252 4.54 -14.22 -6.06
C GLY A 252 3.42 -13.94 -7.08
N LEU A 253 3.28 -14.76 -8.12
CA LEU A 253 4.34 -15.54 -8.78
C LEU A 253 3.99 -15.68 -10.26
N ASN A 254 4.99 -16.04 -11.05
CA ASN A 254 4.79 -16.48 -12.43
C ASN A 254 4.82 -18.01 -12.50
N GLY A 255 4.39 -18.61 -13.61
CA GLY A 255 4.35 -20.07 -13.71
C GLY A 255 4.08 -20.64 -15.10
N MET A 256 4.54 -21.87 -15.30
CA MET A 256 4.33 -22.70 -16.49
C MET A 256 3.46 -23.90 -16.15
N ASN A 257 2.49 -24.19 -17.01
CA ASN A 257 1.60 -25.35 -16.89
C ASN A 257 0.83 -25.46 -15.56
N VAL A 258 0.63 -24.30 -14.93
CA VAL A 258 -0.08 -24.16 -13.66
C VAL A 258 -1.59 -24.12 -13.90
N TYR A 259 -2.37 -24.57 -12.92
CA TYR A 259 -3.83 -24.57 -13.02
C TYR A 259 -4.45 -23.17 -12.79
N ALA A 260 -3.95 -22.43 -11.79
CA ALA A 260 -4.31 -21.03 -11.51
C ALA A 260 -5.83 -20.75 -11.46
N CYS A 261 -6.59 -21.50 -10.64
CA CYS A 261 -8.06 -21.42 -10.56
C CYS A 261 -8.77 -21.67 -11.90
N GLY A 262 -8.16 -22.47 -12.80
CA GLY A 262 -8.67 -22.69 -14.16
C GLY A 262 -8.30 -21.58 -15.15
N ALA A 263 -7.54 -20.57 -14.75
CA ALA A 263 -6.99 -19.55 -15.66
C ALA A 263 -5.88 -20.08 -16.56
N GLY A 264 -5.11 -21.07 -16.07
CA GLY A 264 -3.98 -21.67 -16.77
C GLY A 264 -4.33 -22.99 -17.45
N ASN A 265 -3.31 -23.67 -17.99
CA ASN A 265 -3.43 -24.92 -18.75
C ASN A 265 -3.12 -26.18 -17.92
N GLY A 266 -2.77 -26.05 -16.64
CA GLY A 266 -2.58 -27.20 -15.75
C GLY A 266 -3.89 -27.97 -15.51
N PRO A 267 -3.87 -29.30 -15.27
CA PRO A 267 -5.08 -30.09 -15.04
C PRO A 267 -5.83 -29.72 -13.75
N VAL A 268 -7.13 -30.03 -13.69
CA VAL A 268 -7.90 -29.99 -12.43
C VAL A 268 -7.49 -31.18 -11.55
N GLY A 269 -7.15 -30.94 -10.28
CA GLY A 269 -6.93 -32.00 -9.29
C GLY A 269 -5.65 -32.84 -9.46
N GLY A 270 -4.78 -32.51 -10.41
CA GLY A 270 -3.48 -33.15 -10.60
C GLY A 270 -2.48 -32.19 -11.22
N GLY A 271 -1.24 -32.17 -10.72
CA GLY A 271 -0.18 -31.31 -11.24
C GLY A 271 0.25 -31.72 -12.64
N HIS A 272 0.61 -30.76 -13.48
CA HIS A 272 1.20 -31.07 -14.79
C HIS A 272 2.61 -31.67 -14.60
N PRO A 273 3.07 -32.65 -15.41
CA PRO A 273 4.43 -33.20 -15.28
C PRO A 273 5.56 -32.17 -15.48
N GLN A 274 5.23 -31.03 -16.09
CA GLN A 274 6.07 -29.86 -16.24
C GLN A 274 5.46 -28.60 -15.58
N GLU A 275 4.72 -28.77 -14.50
CA GLU A 275 4.32 -27.64 -13.65
C GLU A 275 5.57 -27.03 -13.00
N MET A 276 5.67 -25.70 -13.06
CA MET A 276 6.72 -24.96 -12.37
C MET A 276 6.22 -23.55 -12.07
N GLY A 277 6.32 -23.13 -10.82
CA GLY A 277 6.27 -21.72 -10.45
C GLY A 277 7.65 -21.11 -10.42
N LEU A 278 7.74 -19.79 -10.60
CA LEU A 278 8.96 -19.03 -10.44
C LEU A 278 8.70 -17.65 -9.85
N PHE A 279 9.69 -17.12 -9.14
CA PHE A 279 9.74 -15.72 -8.74
C PHE A 279 11.17 -15.20 -8.73
N SER A 280 11.29 -13.87 -8.83
CA SER A 280 12.60 -13.21 -8.80
C SER A 280 12.99 -12.90 -7.36
N PRO A 281 14.07 -13.50 -6.81
CA PRO A 281 14.41 -13.37 -5.39
C PRO A 281 14.85 -11.95 -5.04
N VAL A 282 14.40 -11.47 -3.87
CA VAL A 282 14.48 -10.05 -3.51
C VAL A 282 15.92 -9.52 -3.39
N HIS A 283 16.91 -10.36 -3.06
CA HIS A 283 18.31 -9.93 -2.97
C HIS A 283 18.88 -9.43 -4.31
N ARG A 284 18.29 -9.84 -5.44
CA ARG A 284 18.65 -9.33 -6.77
C ARG A 284 18.18 -7.89 -7.02
N HIS A 285 17.17 -7.45 -6.26
CA HIS A 285 16.45 -6.20 -6.48
C HIS A 285 16.74 -5.12 -5.43
N LEU A 286 17.72 -5.35 -4.54
CA LEU A 286 18.13 -4.41 -3.49
C LEU A 286 18.49 -3.02 -4.04
N GLY A 287 19.05 -2.94 -5.25
CA GLY A 287 19.34 -1.66 -5.93
C GLY A 287 18.10 -0.83 -6.25
N LEU A 288 16.93 -1.45 -6.49
CA LEU A 288 15.66 -0.76 -6.72
C LEU A 288 15.05 -0.30 -5.39
N ILE A 289 15.14 -1.16 -4.36
CA ILE A 289 14.68 -0.84 -3.00
C ILE A 289 15.46 0.37 -2.47
N LYS A 290 16.79 0.38 -2.63
CA LYS A 290 17.64 1.52 -2.25
C LYS A 290 17.27 2.81 -3.00
N GLN A 291 17.01 2.75 -4.31
CA GLN A 291 16.53 3.93 -5.06
C GLN A 291 15.18 4.47 -4.53
N ALA A 292 14.28 3.57 -4.12
CA ALA A 292 13.03 3.95 -3.48
C ALA A 292 13.23 4.56 -2.08
N GLU A 293 14.15 4.03 -1.28
CA GLU A 293 14.52 4.59 0.03
C GLU A 293 15.15 5.98 -0.11
N GLU A 294 16.06 6.17 -1.07
CA GLU A 294 16.68 7.46 -1.39
C GLU A 294 15.64 8.49 -1.86
N PHE A 295 14.69 8.07 -2.72
CA PHE A 295 13.57 8.90 -3.14
C PHE A 295 12.69 9.32 -1.94
N VAL A 296 12.28 8.37 -1.09
CA VAL A 296 11.48 8.66 0.12
C VAL A 296 12.23 9.58 1.08
N ALA A 297 13.54 9.39 1.25
CA ALA A 297 14.37 10.26 2.09
C ALA A 297 14.49 11.68 1.51
N ASN A 298 14.50 11.83 0.19
CA ASN A 298 14.44 13.14 -0.47
C ASN A 298 13.08 13.81 -0.30
N GLU A 299 11.98 13.10 -0.56
CA GLU A 299 10.62 13.63 -0.38
C GLU A 299 10.39 14.09 1.06
N LYS A 300 10.79 13.29 2.06
CA LYS A 300 10.67 13.68 3.48
C LYS A 300 11.50 14.93 3.84
N LYS A 301 12.65 15.17 3.19
CA LYS A 301 13.42 16.42 3.34
C LYS A 301 12.70 17.61 2.72
N LEU A 302 12.12 17.44 1.53
CA LEU A 302 11.35 18.48 0.84
C LEU A 302 10.07 18.84 1.61
N GLU A 303 9.35 17.83 2.12
CA GLU A 303 8.19 18.00 3.01
C GLU A 303 8.56 18.78 4.28
N ALA A 304 9.64 18.40 4.97
CA ALA A 304 10.10 19.07 6.18
C ALA A 304 10.53 20.53 5.93
N ALA A 305 11.32 20.78 4.87
CA ALA A 305 11.74 22.13 4.49
C ALA A 305 10.55 23.03 4.12
N LYS A 306 9.54 22.47 3.45
CA LYS A 306 8.29 23.19 3.17
C LYS A 306 7.51 23.50 4.45
N GLN A 307 7.37 22.55 5.37
CA GLN A 307 6.70 22.78 6.66
C GLN A 307 7.41 23.85 7.50
N GLU A 308 8.75 23.86 7.51
CA GLU A 308 9.53 24.91 8.18
C GLU A 308 9.31 26.29 7.54
N ALA A 309 9.32 26.37 6.21
CA ALA A 309 9.05 27.61 5.48
C ALA A 309 7.63 28.13 5.71
N ASP A 310 6.62 27.26 5.65
CA ASP A 310 5.20 27.60 5.90
C ASP A 310 5.00 28.05 7.36
N ALA A 311 5.64 27.40 8.33
CA ALA A 311 5.60 27.78 9.74
C ALA A 311 6.27 29.15 9.99
N LYS A 312 7.42 29.40 9.36
CA LYS A 312 8.11 30.70 9.43
C LYS A 312 7.26 31.82 8.82
N ALA A 313 6.70 31.59 7.62
CA ALA A 313 5.83 32.56 6.96
C ALA A 313 4.58 32.89 7.81
N LYS A 314 3.99 31.88 8.45
CA LYS A 314 2.89 32.07 9.40
C LYS A 314 3.31 32.90 10.61
N ALA A 315 4.43 32.58 11.25
CA ALA A 315 4.94 33.33 12.40
C ALA A 315 5.27 34.81 12.05
N GLU A 316 5.85 35.06 10.87
CA GLU A 316 6.10 36.43 10.39
C GLU A 316 4.81 37.21 10.12
N ALA A 317 3.77 36.55 9.58
CA ALA A 317 2.46 37.16 9.37
C ALA A 317 1.74 37.48 10.69
N GLU A 318 1.77 36.55 11.65
CA GLU A 318 1.20 36.74 12.99
C GLU A 318 1.93 37.86 13.76
N ALA A 319 3.26 37.94 13.67
CA ALA A 319 4.05 39.02 14.27
C ALA A 319 3.72 40.40 13.66
N LYS A 320 3.56 40.50 12.33
CA LYS A 320 3.13 41.73 11.65
C LYS A 320 1.72 42.15 12.07
N ALA A 321 0.77 41.21 12.10
CA ALA A 321 -0.60 41.48 12.54
C ALA A 321 -0.66 41.95 14.02
N ALA A 322 0.13 41.34 14.90
CA ALA A 322 0.25 41.77 16.30
C ALA A 322 0.85 43.17 16.44
N ALA A 323 1.89 43.50 15.66
CA ALA A 323 2.49 44.83 15.65
C ALA A 323 1.52 45.91 15.15
N GLU A 324 0.77 45.64 14.07
CA GLU A 324 -0.27 46.55 13.56
C GLU A 324 -1.42 46.75 14.56
N LEU A 325 -1.86 45.68 15.23
CA LEU A 325 -2.91 45.77 16.24
C LEU A 325 -2.46 46.63 17.43
N LYS A 326 -1.22 46.42 17.90
CA LYS A 326 -0.63 47.22 18.98
C LYS A 326 -0.51 48.71 18.57
N ALA A 327 -0.02 48.99 17.37
CA ALA A 327 0.09 50.35 16.85
C ALA A 327 -1.28 51.06 16.75
N LYS A 328 -2.33 50.36 16.33
CA LYS A 328 -3.72 50.87 16.33
C LYS A 328 -4.22 51.18 17.75
N GLN A 329 -3.99 50.28 18.71
CA GLN A 329 -4.37 50.48 20.11
C GLN A 329 -3.63 51.69 20.74
N GLU A 330 -2.34 51.84 20.49
CA GLU A 330 -1.55 52.98 20.96
C GLU A 330 -2.02 54.31 20.34
N ALA A 331 -2.34 54.33 19.05
CA ALA A 331 -2.91 55.49 18.37
C ALA A 331 -4.30 55.87 18.93
N GLU A 332 -5.18 54.90 19.17
CA GLU A 332 -6.47 55.14 19.80
C GLU A 332 -6.35 55.66 21.24
N ALA A 333 -5.42 55.10 22.02
CA ALA A 333 -5.16 55.56 23.39
C ALA A 333 -4.66 57.01 23.41
N ALA A 334 -3.74 57.36 22.49
CA ALA A 334 -3.26 58.74 22.31
C ALA A 334 -4.38 59.71 21.88
N ALA A 335 -5.27 59.28 20.99
CA ALA A 335 -6.45 60.05 20.56
C ALA A 335 -7.45 60.27 21.72
N LYS A 336 -7.75 59.23 22.50
CA LYS A 336 -8.61 59.33 23.70
C LYS A 336 -7.98 60.26 24.76
N ALA A 337 -6.67 60.16 25.00
CA ALA A 337 -5.96 61.02 25.94
C ALA A 337 -5.91 62.50 25.50
N THR A 338 -5.79 62.78 24.20
CA THR A 338 -5.87 64.17 23.69
C THR A 338 -7.30 64.71 23.66
N ALA A 339 -8.32 63.87 23.49
CA ALA A 339 -9.71 64.26 23.66
C ALA A 339 -10.03 64.66 25.12
N ALA A 340 -9.61 63.83 26.09
CA ALA A 340 -9.82 64.10 27.53
C ALA A 340 -9.14 65.39 28.03
N LYS A 341 -8.06 65.83 27.37
CA LYS A 341 -7.37 67.10 27.68
C LYS A 341 -8.05 68.35 27.09
N LYS A 342 -9.12 68.21 26.28
CA LYS A 342 -9.87 69.36 25.75
C LYS A 342 -10.97 69.78 26.72
N ILE A 343 -10.99 71.05 27.07
CA ILE A 343 -11.97 71.67 27.98
C ILE A 343 -12.98 72.45 27.14
N THR A 344 -14.28 72.33 27.45
CA THR A 344 -15.33 73.13 26.82
C THR A 344 -15.67 74.35 27.68
N ILE A 345 -15.49 75.55 27.15
CA ILE A 345 -16.00 76.80 27.74
C ILE A 345 -17.24 77.27 27.00
N THR A 346 -18.11 78.00 27.68
CA THR A 346 -19.22 78.72 27.06
C THR A 346 -18.86 80.19 26.90
N CYS A 347 -19.11 80.74 25.73
CA CYS A 347 -18.80 82.12 25.36
C CYS A 347 -20.09 82.82 24.90
N VAL A 348 -20.29 84.08 25.28
CA VAL A 348 -21.52 84.85 25.04
C VAL A 348 -21.24 86.20 24.38
N LYS A 349 -22.11 86.58 23.43
CA LYS A 349 -22.14 87.90 22.76
C LYS A 349 -23.60 88.31 22.57
N GLY A 350 -24.08 89.23 23.40
CA GLY A 350 -25.51 89.55 23.48
C GLY A 350 -26.32 88.31 23.90
N LYS A 351 -27.44 88.03 23.21
CA LYS A 351 -28.24 86.81 23.43
C LYS A 351 -27.61 85.53 22.84
N THR A 352 -26.54 85.65 22.04
CA THR A 352 -25.95 84.52 21.32
C THR A 352 -24.93 83.77 22.18
N VAL A 353 -25.11 82.45 22.31
CA VAL A 353 -24.27 81.54 23.10
C VAL A 353 -23.49 80.63 22.16
N LYS A 354 -22.17 80.46 22.39
CA LYS A 354 -21.31 79.54 21.63
C LYS A 354 -20.43 78.73 22.58
N LYS A 355 -20.44 77.40 22.45
CA LYS A 355 -19.48 76.52 23.14
C LYS A 355 -18.17 76.43 22.34
N VAL A 356 -17.03 76.46 23.02
CA VAL A 356 -15.68 76.37 22.43
C VAL A 356 -14.90 75.29 23.18
N THR A 357 -14.47 74.25 22.46
CA THR A 357 -13.76 73.09 23.02
C THR A 357 -12.33 73.05 22.49
N ALA A 358 -11.34 73.21 23.37
CA ALA A 358 -9.91 73.12 23.03
C ALA A 358 -9.07 72.80 24.27
N VAL A 359 -7.78 72.52 24.13
CA VAL A 359 -6.88 72.22 25.27
C VAL A 359 -6.66 73.45 26.16
N LYS A 360 -6.57 74.65 25.56
CA LYS A 360 -6.59 75.96 26.25
C LYS A 360 -7.55 76.89 25.51
N PRO A 361 -8.86 76.79 25.72
CA PRO A 361 -9.84 77.51 24.91
C PRO A 361 -9.89 79.00 25.29
N LYS A 362 -10.03 79.86 24.28
CA LYS A 362 -10.33 81.30 24.41
C LYS A 362 -11.62 81.62 23.65
N CYS A 363 -12.36 82.61 24.11
CA CYS A 363 -13.54 83.08 23.38
C CYS A 363 -13.14 83.87 22.12
N PRO A 364 -13.89 83.74 21.01
CA PRO A 364 -13.63 84.53 19.80
C PRO A 364 -13.81 86.03 20.03
N THR A 365 -13.19 86.85 19.19
CA THR A 365 -13.24 88.32 19.29
C THR A 365 -14.67 88.84 19.39
N GLY A 366 -14.94 89.62 20.45
CA GLY A 366 -16.26 90.15 20.77
C GLY A 366 -17.20 89.22 21.55
N TYR A 367 -16.77 88.01 21.93
CA TYR A 367 -17.46 87.15 22.90
C TYR A 367 -16.73 87.16 24.25
N LYS A 368 -17.46 87.22 25.36
CA LYS A 368 -16.90 87.04 26.72
C LYS A 368 -17.12 85.60 27.19
N LYS A 369 -16.24 85.09 28.07
CA LYS A 369 -16.46 83.80 28.74
C LYS A 369 -17.68 83.97 29.68
N LYS A 370 -18.59 82.99 29.65
CA LYS A 370 -19.69 82.87 30.60
C LYS A 370 -19.20 82.25 31.91
#